data_AF-A0AAU7LZY3-F1
#
_entry.id   AF-A0AAU7LZY3-F1
#
_cell.length_a   1.000
_cell.length_b   1.000
_cell.length_c   1.000
_cell.angle_alpha   90.00
_cell.angle_beta   90.00
_cell.angle_gamma   90.00
#
_symmetry.space_group_name_H-M   'P 1'
#
loop_
_entity.id
_entity.type
_entity.pdbx_description
1 polymer ?
#
loop_
_entity_poly.entity_id
_entity_poly.type
_entity_poly.pdbx_seq_one_letter_code
_entity_poly.pdbx_strand_id
1 'polypeptide(L)'
;MSRTADAGGNYPHLYSFRLSHEDADVWDAKIARSGMKISEFMREAVINNETVIVGQKRMVKHIASDPDMHRRNFLLAASSRNLNQIAHRLNSDNLVGLVTPATYASILDELLTISVTIKKAF
;
A
#
# COMPACT_ATOMS: atom_id res chain seq x y z
N MET A 1 -13.30 30.70 -31.36
CA MET A 1 -13.68 29.41 -31.96
C MET A 1 -14.73 28.75 -31.09
N SER A 2 -15.83 28.34 -31.71
CA SER A 2 -17.16 28.22 -31.13
C SER A 2 -17.30 27.11 -30.09
N ARG A 3 -17.86 27.48 -28.93
CA ARG A 3 -18.32 26.55 -27.90
C ARG A 3 -19.62 25.90 -28.39
N THR A 4 -19.52 24.75 -29.06
CA THR A 4 -20.69 23.93 -29.35
C THR A 4 -21.20 23.38 -28.02
N ALA A 5 -22.32 23.97 -27.56
CA ALA A 5 -23.09 23.46 -26.44
C ALA A 5 -23.52 22.03 -26.74
N ASP A 6 -23.06 21.09 -25.92
CA ASP A 6 -23.50 19.70 -26.02
C ASP A 6 -24.90 19.57 -25.39
N ALA A 7 -25.74 18.80 -26.05
CA ALA A 7 -27.16 18.66 -25.76
C ALA A 7 -27.40 18.03 -24.37
N GLY A 8 -28.46 18.48 -23.71
CA GLY A 8 -28.78 18.17 -22.32
C GLY A 8 -29.17 16.71 -22.09
N GLY A 9 -28.19 15.89 -21.69
CA GLY A 9 -28.42 14.68 -20.90
C GLY A 9 -28.20 15.00 -19.42
N ASN A 10 -29.04 14.48 -18.53
CA ASN A 10 -28.95 14.69 -17.09
C ASN A 10 -27.71 14.00 -16.50
N TYR A 11 -26.53 14.61 -16.66
CA TYR A 11 -25.26 14.17 -16.07
C TYR A 11 -24.93 15.08 -14.87
N PRO A 12 -25.33 14.72 -13.64
CA PRO A 12 -25.28 15.61 -12.48
C PRO A 12 -23.86 15.85 -11.93
N HIS A 13 -22.87 15.09 -12.39
CA HIS A 13 -21.50 15.13 -11.86
C HIS A 13 -20.49 15.55 -12.93
N LEU A 14 -19.67 16.54 -12.60
CA LEU A 14 -18.58 17.04 -13.43
C LEU A 14 -17.24 16.56 -12.86
N TYR A 15 -16.45 15.88 -13.70
CA TYR A 15 -15.08 15.47 -13.39
C TYR A 15 -14.10 16.22 -14.28
N SER A 16 -13.01 16.73 -13.70
CA SER A 16 -11.91 17.38 -14.43
C SER A 16 -10.56 17.01 -13.80
N PHE A 17 -9.52 16.97 -14.62
CA PHE A 17 -8.16 16.68 -14.21
C PHE A 17 -7.19 17.49 -15.07
N ARG A 18 -5.99 17.73 -14.54
CA ARG A 18 -4.94 18.45 -15.25
C ARG A 18 -3.99 17.46 -15.90
N LEU A 19 -3.51 17.81 -17.08
CA LEU A 19 -2.51 17.07 -17.84
C LEU A 19 -1.25 17.92 -18.00
N SER A 20 -0.11 17.26 -18.16
CA SER A 20 1.09 17.91 -18.69
C SER A 20 0.87 18.28 -20.16
N HIS A 21 1.71 19.15 -20.72
CA HIS A 21 1.61 19.48 -22.15
C HIS A 21 1.77 18.24 -23.04
N GLU A 22 2.73 17.37 -22.73
CA GLU A 22 2.98 16.13 -23.49
C GLU A 22 1.78 15.18 -23.42
N ASP A 23 1.18 15.01 -22.24
CA ASP A 23 0.01 14.15 -22.07
C ASP A 23 -1.23 14.74 -22.77
N ALA A 24 -1.35 16.07 -22.82
CA ALA A 24 -2.43 16.76 -23.52
C ALA A 24 -2.36 16.53 -25.04
N ASP A 25 -1.16 16.56 -25.62
CA ASP A 25 -0.98 16.28 -27.05
C ASP A 25 -1.38 14.82 -27.41
N VAL A 26 -0.98 13.87 -26.55
CA VAL A 26 -1.39 12.46 -26.70
C VAL A 26 -2.91 12.30 -26.54
N TRP A 27 -3.49 13.02 -25.59
CA TRP A 27 -4.93 13.03 -25.33
C TRP A 27 -5.72 13.55 -26.54
N ASP A 28 -5.32 14.70 -27.08
CA ASP A 28 -5.99 15.32 -28.22
C ASP A 28 -5.86 14.46 -29.49
N ALA A 29 -4.71 13.84 -29.72
CA ALA A 29 -4.52 12.92 -30.84
C ALA A 29 -5.44 11.68 -30.75
N LYS A 30 -5.68 11.15 -29.53
CA LYS A 30 -6.59 10.01 -29.32
C LYS A 30 -8.05 10.38 -29.59
N ILE A 31 -8.49 11.56 -29.14
CA ILE A 31 -9.85 12.06 -29.38
C ILE A 31 -10.05 12.35 -30.87
N ALA A 32 -9.08 13.02 -31.51
CA ALA A 32 -9.16 13.31 -32.94
C ALA A 32 -9.26 12.02 -33.77
N ARG A 33 -8.53 10.97 -33.39
CA ARG A 33 -8.59 9.65 -34.06
C ARG A 33 -9.90 8.91 -33.80
N SER A 34 -10.50 9.05 -32.62
CA SER A 34 -11.77 8.37 -32.30
C SER A 34 -12.97 9.01 -33.00
N GLY A 35 -12.87 10.29 -33.39
CA GLY A 35 -13.97 11.04 -34.00
C GLY A 35 -15.14 11.32 -33.04
N MET A 36 -14.96 11.05 -31.75
CA MET A 36 -15.97 11.22 -30.71
C MET A 36 -15.84 12.57 -30.02
N LYS A 37 -16.92 13.01 -29.37
CA LYS A 37 -16.80 14.11 -28.40
C LYS A 37 -16.00 13.66 -27.19
N ILE A 38 -15.31 14.60 -26.54
CA ILE A 38 -14.48 14.34 -25.36
C ILE A 38 -15.28 13.59 -24.26
N SER A 39 -16.54 13.99 -24.05
CA SER A 39 -17.43 13.40 -23.05
C SER A 39 -17.80 11.95 -23.36
N GLU A 40 -18.00 11.61 -24.63
CA GLU A 40 -18.30 10.25 -25.11
C GLU A 40 -17.06 9.37 -25.06
N PHE A 41 -15.93 9.89 -25.56
CA PHE A 41 -14.64 9.21 -25.50
C PHE A 41 -14.26 8.84 -24.06
N MET A 42 -14.48 9.75 -23.12
CA MET A 42 -14.24 9.50 -21.70
C MET A 42 -15.14 8.42 -21.12
N ARG A 43 -16.44 8.45 -21.40
CA ARG A 43 -17.36 7.43 -20.90
C ARG A 43 -16.97 6.04 -21.44
N GLU A 44 -16.67 5.95 -22.72
CA GLU A 44 -16.26 4.69 -23.33
C GLU A 44 -14.91 4.20 -22.77
N ALA A 45 -13.91 5.07 -22.70
CA ALA A 45 -12.56 4.70 -22.28
C ALA A 45 -12.40 4.46 -20.77
N VAL A 46 -13.30 4.98 -19.93
CA VAL A 46 -13.21 4.88 -18.46
C VAL A 46 -14.28 3.96 -17.88
N ILE A 47 -15.51 3.96 -18.40
CA ILE A 47 -16.62 3.16 -17.86
C ILE A 47 -16.71 1.80 -18.54
N ASN A 48 -16.62 1.76 -19.87
CA ASN A 48 -16.78 0.52 -20.64
C ASN A 48 -15.47 -0.24 -20.84
N ASN A 49 -14.34 0.39 -20.52
CA ASN A 49 -13.04 -0.25 -20.54
C ASN A 49 -12.82 -1.09 -19.28
N GLU A 50 -12.71 -2.40 -19.45
CA GLU A 50 -12.49 -3.35 -18.35
C GLU A 50 -11.09 -3.25 -17.71
N THR A 51 -10.17 -2.45 -18.26
CA THR A 51 -8.82 -2.31 -17.72
C THR A 51 -8.83 -1.55 -16.40
N VAL A 52 -8.54 -2.25 -15.30
CA VAL A 52 -8.30 -1.64 -13.99
C VAL A 52 -6.83 -1.19 -13.91
N ILE A 53 -6.60 0.12 -13.91
CA ILE A 53 -5.26 0.67 -13.65
C ILE A 53 -4.99 0.57 -12.14
N VAL A 54 -4.24 -0.46 -11.73
CA VAL A 54 -3.74 -0.57 -10.36
C VAL A 54 -2.61 0.44 -10.19
N GLY A 55 -2.89 1.57 -9.55
CA GLY A 55 -1.90 2.62 -9.32
C GLY A 55 -0.66 2.07 -8.61
N GLN A 56 0.52 2.28 -9.22
CA GLN A 56 1.79 2.05 -8.53
C GLN A 56 1.92 3.03 -7.36
N LYS A 57 2.09 2.49 -6.15
CA LYS A 57 2.34 3.17 -4.87
C LYS A 57 1.16 3.92 -4.23
N ARG A 58 0.17 3.16 -3.79
CA ARG A 58 0.07 2.87 -2.34
C ARG A 58 -0.06 1.36 -2.24
N MET A 59 0.61 0.74 -1.27
CA MET A 59 0.37 -0.67 -0.96
C MET A 59 -1.13 -0.90 -1.02
N VAL A 60 -1.53 -1.68 -2.02
CA VAL A 60 -2.92 -1.92 -2.33
C VAL A 60 -3.52 -2.50 -1.05
N LYS A 61 -4.51 -1.78 -0.52
CA LYS A 61 -5.34 -2.12 0.64
C LYS A 61 -6.01 -3.51 0.50
N HIS A 62 -5.74 -4.26 -0.57
CA HIS A 62 -6.16 -5.64 -0.80
C HIS A 62 -5.25 -6.69 -0.11
N ILE A 63 -4.21 -6.28 0.62
CA ILE A 63 -3.73 -7.09 1.75
C ILE A 63 -4.84 -7.18 2.84
N ALA A 64 -5.86 -6.29 2.83
CA ALA A 64 -7.02 -6.31 3.72
C ALA A 64 -8.22 -7.14 3.28
N SER A 65 -8.01 -8.14 2.42
CA SER A 65 -9.05 -9.15 2.13
C SER A 65 -8.98 -10.35 3.06
N ASP A 66 -7.86 -10.57 3.77
CA ASP A 66 -7.69 -11.66 4.72
C ASP A 66 -7.52 -11.09 6.15
N PRO A 67 -8.59 -11.10 6.98
CA PRO A 67 -8.54 -10.68 8.38
C PRO A 67 -7.47 -11.42 9.18
N ASP A 68 -7.20 -12.68 8.85
CA ASP A 68 -6.23 -13.50 9.56
C ASP A 68 -4.80 -13.08 9.23
N MET A 69 -4.53 -12.64 8.00
CA MET A 69 -3.22 -12.10 7.62
C MET A 69 -2.88 -10.79 8.36
N HIS A 70 -3.86 -9.88 8.52
CA HIS A 70 -3.65 -8.65 9.32
C HIS A 70 -3.37 -8.98 10.78
N ARG A 71 -4.16 -9.89 11.35
CA ARG A 71 -3.97 -10.33 12.73
C ARG A 71 -2.61 -11.00 12.91
N ARG A 72 -2.18 -11.84 11.98
CA ARG A 72 -0.86 -12.49 11.96
C ARG A 72 0.28 -11.48 11.90
N ASN A 73 0.22 -10.51 10.98
CA ASN A 73 1.23 -9.47 10.86
C ASN A 73 1.28 -8.57 12.10
N PHE A 74 0.13 -8.24 12.68
CA PHE A 74 0.05 -7.48 13.92
C PHE A 74 0.71 -8.24 15.09
N LEU A 75 0.38 -9.52 15.26
CA LEU A 75 0.98 -10.36 16.30
C LEU A 75 2.49 -10.50 16.10
N LEU A 76 2.95 -10.71 14.87
CA LEU A 76 4.37 -10.78 14.53
C LEU A 76 5.11 -9.48 14.92
N ALA A 77 4.54 -8.33 14.55
CA ALA A 77 5.12 -7.03 14.87
C ALA A 77 5.17 -6.77 16.39
N ALA A 78 4.12 -7.17 17.12
CA ALA A 78 4.06 -7.08 18.57
C ALA A 78 5.11 -7.98 19.24
N SER A 79 5.21 -9.24 18.82
CA SER A 79 6.20 -10.19 19.33
C SER A 79 7.63 -9.71 19.08
N SER A 80 7.95 -9.24 17.87
CA SER A 80 9.28 -8.72 17.55
C SER A 80 9.66 -7.51 18.41
N ARG A 81 8.72 -6.60 18.67
CA ARG A 81 8.96 -5.43 19.52
C ARG A 81 9.23 -5.84 20.97
N ASN A 82 8.45 -6.78 21.50
CA ASN A 82 8.65 -7.29 22.85
C ASN A 82 10.01 -7.98 23.01
N LEU A 83 10.41 -8.81 22.03
CA LEU A 83 11.73 -9.46 22.04
C LEU A 83 12.87 -8.44 22.06
N ASN A 84 12.78 -7.37 21.25
CA ASN A 84 13.77 -6.30 21.25
C ASN A 84 13.82 -5.57 22.60
N GLN A 85 12.68 -5.32 23.24
CA GLN A 85 12.65 -4.69 24.56
C GLN A 85 13.30 -5.57 25.64
N ILE A 86 13.02 -6.87 25.64
CA ILE A 86 13.64 -7.81 26.58
C ILE A 86 15.15 -7.87 26.33
N ALA A 87 15.59 -7.95 25.07
CA ALA A 87 17.01 -7.94 24.73
C ALA A 87 17.72 -6.66 25.18
N HIS A 88 17.11 -5.49 24.97
CA HIS A 88 17.66 -4.21 25.43
C HIS A 88 17.74 -4.16 26.96
N ARG A 89 16.71 -4.62 27.66
CA ARG A 89 16.69 -4.64 29.12
C ARG A 89 17.74 -5.60 29.68
N LEU A 90 17.82 -6.80 29.13
CA LEU A 90 18.79 -7.82 29.51
C LEU A 90 20.23 -7.31 29.32
N ASN A 91 20.52 -6.63 28.21
CA ASN A 91 21.83 -6.04 27.97
C ASN A 91 22.14 -4.93 28.98
N SER A 92 21.17 -4.06 29.29
CA SER A 92 21.32 -3.04 30.32
C SER A 92 21.59 -3.64 31.70
N ASP A 93 20.85 -4.68 32.10
CA ASP A 93 21.00 -5.31 33.40
C ASP A 93 22.32 -6.09 33.52
N ASN A 94 22.82 -6.66 32.41
CA ASN A 94 24.15 -7.27 32.34
C ASN A 94 25.28 -6.23 32.49
N LEU A 95 25.16 -5.06 31.85
CA LEU A 95 26.16 -3.98 31.97
C LEU A 95 26.27 -3.41 33.39
N VAL A 96 25.17 -3.45 34.15
CA VAL A 96 25.13 -2.99 35.55
C VAL A 96 25.48 -4.13 36.53
N GLY A 97 25.75 -5.34 36.03
CA GLY A 97 26.13 -6.51 36.83
C GLY A 97 24.98 -7.15 37.61
N LEU A 98 23.72 -6.83 37.28
CA LEU A 98 22.53 -7.39 37.92
C LEU A 98 22.23 -8.83 37.47
N VAL A 99 22.85 -9.26 36.37
CA VAL A 99 22.66 -10.60 35.77
C VAL A 99 24.01 -11.26 35.63
N THR A 100 24.10 -12.54 35.99
CA THR A 100 25.34 -13.29 35.79
C THR A 100 25.56 -13.58 34.30
N PRO A 101 26.82 -13.71 33.83
CA PRO A 101 27.10 -14.03 32.43
C PRO A 101 26.44 -15.33 31.96
N ALA A 102 26.30 -16.32 32.86
CA ALA A 102 25.62 -17.59 32.57
C ALA A 102 24.11 -17.38 32.36
N THR A 103 23.47 -16.59 33.22
CA THR A 103 22.05 -16.24 33.08
C THR A 103 21.79 -15.40 31.83
N TYR A 104 22.69 -14.45 31.52
CA TYR A 104 22.62 -13.64 30.31
C TYR A 104 22.67 -14.50 29.04
N ALA A 105 23.63 -15.41 28.95
CA ALA A 105 23.79 -16.31 27.81
C ALA A 105 22.56 -17.22 27.63
N SER A 106 22.02 -17.77 28.73
CA SER A 106 20.83 -18.62 28.69
C SER A 106 19.59 -17.88 28.17
N ILE A 107 19.34 -16.66 28.64
CA ILE A 107 18.17 -15.88 28.22
C ILE A 107 18.32 -15.43 26.76
N LEU A 108 19.54 -15.08 26.33
CA LEU A 108 19.81 -14.70 24.95
C LEU A 108 19.57 -15.87 23.98
N ASP A 109 19.96 -17.08 24.35
CA ASP A 109 19.72 -18.30 23.55
C ASP A 109 18.23 -18.61 23.41
N GLU A 110 17.47 -18.42 24.49
CA GLU A 110 16.01 -18.57 24.49
C GLU A 110 15.32 -17.51 23.59
N LEU A 111 15.75 -16.24 23.66
CA LEU A 111 15.26 -15.18 22.78
C LEU A 111 15.55 -15.47 21.30
N LEU A 112 16.74 -16.02 20.99
CA LEU A 112 17.11 -16.45 19.64
C LEU A 112 16.23 -17.61 19.16
N THR A 113 15.98 -18.59 20.02
CA THR A 113 15.10 -19.74 19.74
C THR A 113 13.68 -19.27 19.40
N ILE A 114 13.13 -18.33 20.20
CA ILE A 114 11.80 -17.75 19.94
C ILE A 114 11.80 -16.99 18.61
N SER A 115 12.82 -16.18 18.34
CA SER A 115 12.95 -15.42 17.08
C SER A 115 12.99 -16.34 15.85
N VAL A 116 13.77 -17.43 15.92
CA VAL A 116 13.85 -18.43 14.85
C VAL A 116 12.53 -19.17 14.67
N THR A 117 11.86 -19.53 15.75
CA THR A 117 10.56 -20.23 15.71
C THR A 117 9.49 -19.35 15.06
N ILE A 118 9.44 -18.08 15.44
CA ILE A 118 8.55 -17.08 14.83
C ILE A 118 8.86 -16.98 13.33
N LYS A 119 10.13 -16.82 12.93
CA LYS A 119 10.51 -16.74 11.51
C LYS A 119 10.16 -17.98 10.68
N LYS A 120 10.04 -19.15 11.30
CA LYS A 120 9.65 -20.40 10.61
C LYS A 120 8.12 -20.57 10.51
N ALA A 121 7.35 -19.90 11.37
CA ALA A 121 5.90 -20.01 11.44
C ALA A 121 5.16 -19.09 10.46
N PHE A 122 5.88 -18.16 9.82
CA PHE A 122 5.40 -17.21 8.82
C PHE A 122 6.24 -17.33 7.54
#